data_AF-A0A7Y4UF05-F1
#
_entry.id   AF-A0A7Y4UF05-F1
#
_cell.length_a   1.000
_cell.length_b   1.000
_cell.length_c   1.000
_cell.angle_alpha   90.00
_cell.angle_beta   90.00
_cell.angle_gamma   90.00
#
_symmetry.space_group_name_H-M   'P 1'
#
loop_
_entity.id
_entity.type
_entity.pdbx_description
1 polymer ?
#
loop_
_entity_poly.entity_id
_entity_poly.type
_entity_poly.pdbx_seq_one_letter_code
_entity_poly.pdbx_strand_id
1 'polypeptide(L)'
;MKRKRRSKNPVSTCSFCGQNTAGLVSKNHTFGKGNNMLVFESIPTFVCSNCDSVYITAAVSRAMDEVLAAPEQYTERRAVSVAKLAA
;
A
#
# COMPACT_ATOMS: atom_id res chain seq x y z
N MET A 1 0.36 -18.80 25.42
CA MET A 1 0.12 -17.59 24.60
C MET A 1 -1.15 -17.74 23.78
N LYS A 2 -2.25 -17.10 24.20
CA LYS A 2 -3.50 -17.08 23.42
C LYS A 2 -3.28 -16.18 22.21
N ARG A 3 -3.17 -16.75 21.00
CA ARG A 3 -3.17 -15.97 19.75
C ARG A 3 -4.47 -15.15 19.73
N LYS A 4 -4.38 -13.84 19.99
CA LYS A 4 -5.50 -12.91 19.77
C LYS A 4 -5.99 -13.18 18.36
N ARG A 5 -7.27 -13.55 18.21
CA ARG A 5 -7.91 -13.73 16.89
C ARG A 5 -7.62 -12.45 16.10
N ARG A 6 -6.73 -12.52 15.09
CA ARG A 6 -6.58 -11.47 14.10
C ARG A 6 -7.99 -11.22 13.58
N SER A 7 -8.46 -9.98 13.72
CA SER A 7 -9.67 -9.54 13.04
C SER A 7 -9.60 -10.06 11.61
N LYS A 8 -10.59 -10.86 11.19
CA LYS A 8 -10.62 -11.38 9.82
C LYS A 8 -10.72 -10.15 8.92
N ASN A 9 -9.63 -9.76 8.28
CA ASN A 9 -9.70 -8.75 7.24
C ASN A 9 -10.72 -9.24 6.20
N PRO A 10 -11.58 -8.35 5.68
CA PRO A 10 -12.55 -8.72 4.67
C PRO A 10 -11.80 -9.28 3.46
N VAL A 11 -12.23 -10.47 3.03
CA VAL A 11 -11.74 -11.14 1.82
C VAL A 11 -12.77 -10.92 0.74
N SER A 12 -12.31 -10.56 -0.46
CA SER A 12 -13.12 -10.33 -1.65
C SER A 12 -12.59 -11.11 -2.85
N THR A 13 -13.36 -11.09 -3.93
CA THR A 13 -12.98 -11.64 -5.23
C THR A 13 -11.79 -10.87 -5.81
N CYS A 14 -10.74 -11.61 -6.15
CA CYS A 14 -9.56 -11.07 -6.82
C CYS A 14 -9.91 -10.59 -8.23
N SER A 15 -9.56 -9.35 -8.56
CA SER A 15 -9.78 -8.77 -9.90
C SER A 15 -8.91 -9.38 -10.99
N PHE A 16 -7.88 -10.16 -10.63
CA PHE A 16 -6.93 -10.77 -11.57
C PHE A 16 -7.19 -12.27 -11.80
N CYS A 17 -7.45 -13.04 -10.74
CA CYS A 17 -7.66 -14.50 -10.86
C CYS A 17 -9.10 -14.96 -10.57
N GLY A 18 -9.99 -14.06 -10.15
CA GLY A 18 -11.41 -14.38 -9.88
C GLY A 18 -11.68 -15.18 -8.60
N GLN A 19 -10.66 -15.54 -7.82
CA GLN A 19 -10.82 -16.30 -6.57
C GLN A 19 -11.17 -15.37 -5.40
N ASN A 20 -12.01 -15.85 -4.45
CA ASN A 20 -12.38 -15.10 -3.25
C ASN A 20 -11.29 -15.15 -2.16
N THR A 21 -10.11 -14.63 -2.49
CA THR A 21 -8.87 -14.71 -1.71
C THR A 21 -8.12 -13.37 -1.67
N ALA A 22 -8.72 -12.27 -2.14
CA ALA A 22 -8.13 -10.94 -2.05
C ALA A 22 -8.45 -10.32 -0.69
N GLY A 23 -7.46 -10.26 0.21
CA GLY A 23 -7.60 -9.59 1.50
C GLY A 23 -7.24 -8.11 1.40
N LEU A 24 -8.00 -7.25 2.07
CA LEU A 24 -7.63 -5.84 2.23
C LEU A 24 -6.62 -5.67 3.36
N VAL A 25 -5.49 -5.03 3.07
CA VAL A 25 -4.44 -4.70 4.05
C VAL A 25 -4.02 -3.24 3.89
N SER A 26 -3.46 -2.67 4.95
CA SER A 26 -2.85 -1.35 4.91
C SER A 26 -1.36 -1.51 4.58
N LYS A 27 -0.89 -0.88 3.49
CA LYS A 27 0.52 -0.90 3.07
C LYS A 27 1.03 0.50 2.81
N ASN A 28 2.32 0.70 3.06
CA ASN A 28 3.00 1.92 2.65
C ASN A 28 3.48 1.77 1.21
N HIS A 29 3.38 2.84 0.42
CA HIS A 29 3.94 2.93 -0.92
C HIS A 29 4.97 4.04 -0.96
N THR A 30 6.09 3.81 -1.63
CA THR A 30 7.17 4.78 -1.73
C THR A 30 7.42 5.11 -3.19
N PHE A 31 7.50 6.38 -3.52
CA PHE A 31 7.79 6.88 -4.87
C PHE A 31 9.05 7.73 -4.86
N GLY A 32 9.81 7.69 -5.94
CA GLY A 32 11.08 8.43 -6.05
C GLY A 32 12.18 7.86 -5.15
N LYS A 33 13.19 8.69 -4.88
CA LYS A 33 14.37 8.34 -4.06
C LYS A 33 15.05 9.60 -3.50
N GLY A 34 15.80 9.44 -2.41
CA GLY A 34 16.57 10.53 -1.79
C GLY A 34 15.68 11.73 -1.42
N ASN A 35 16.09 12.94 -1.81
CA ASN A 35 15.39 14.18 -1.46
C ASN A 35 14.01 14.33 -2.11
N ASN A 36 13.70 13.53 -3.13
CA ASN A 36 12.41 13.53 -3.82
C ASN A 36 11.57 12.29 -3.47
N MET A 37 11.93 11.57 -2.41
CA MET A 37 11.19 10.40 -1.97
C MET A 37 9.89 10.82 -1.29
N LEU A 38 8.77 10.24 -1.73
CA LEU A 38 7.46 10.41 -1.13
C LEU A 38 7.01 9.08 -0.52
N VAL A 39 6.56 9.12 0.73
CA VAL A 39 6.05 7.96 1.45
C VAL A 39 4.55 8.16 1.66
N PHE A 40 3.76 7.32 1.00
CA PHE A 40 2.33 7.21 1.22
C PHE A 40 2.10 6.17 2.29
N GLU A 41 1.61 6.61 3.44
CA GLU A 41 1.36 5.73 4.58
C GLU A 41 -0.07 5.20 4.56
N SER A 42 -0.24 3.97 5.03
CA SER A 42 -1.55 3.35 5.29
C SER A 42 -2.51 3.24 4.09
N ILE A 43 -1.98 2.96 2.90
CA ILE A 43 -2.80 2.85 1.68
C ILE A 43 -3.58 1.52 1.67
N PRO A 44 -4.91 1.55 1.48
CA PRO A 44 -5.73 0.35 1.35
C PRO A 44 -5.33 -0.42 0.09
N THR A 45 -4.76 -1.60 0.30
CA THR A 45 -4.17 -2.44 -0.75
C THR A 45 -4.76 -3.84 -0.68
N PHE A 46 -5.25 -4.34 -1.79
CA PHE A 46 -5.68 -5.74 -1.94
C PHE A 46 -4.47 -6.62 -2.20
N VAL A 47 -4.39 -7.74 -1.48
CA VAL A 47 -3.38 -8.79 -1.67
C VAL A 47 -4.11 -10.11 -1.84
N CYS A 48 -3.94 -10.74 -3.00
CA CYS A 48 -4.50 -12.05 -3.25
C CYS A 48 -3.54 -13.14 -2.75
N SER A 49 -4.02 -14.03 -1.89
CA SER A 49 -3.22 -15.17 -1.42
C SER A 49 -3.17 -16.35 -2.39
N ASN A 50 -3.83 -16.24 -3.55
CA ASN A 50 -3.89 -17.31 -4.55
C ASN A 50 -2.96 -17.05 -5.75
N CYS A 51 -2.90 -15.82 -6.25
CA CYS A 51 -2.08 -15.46 -7.42
C CYS A 51 -1.05 -14.36 -7.14
N ASP A 52 -0.86 -14.00 -5.87
CA ASP A 52 0.10 -12.99 -5.40
C ASP A 52 -0.09 -11.57 -5.97
N SER A 53 -1.20 -11.30 -6.66
CA SER A 53 -1.51 -9.96 -7.14
C SER A 53 -1.64 -8.98 -5.98
N VAL A 54 -0.99 -7.83 -6.09
CA VAL A 54 -1.08 -6.71 -5.16
C VAL A 54 -1.58 -5.49 -5.91
N TYR A 55 -2.71 -4.92 -5.50
CA TYR A 55 -3.35 -3.84 -6.24
C TYR A 55 -4.16 -2.91 -5.34
N ILE A 56 -4.41 -1.71 -5.84
CA ILE A 56 -5.25 -0.69 -5.21
C ILE A 56 -6.46 -0.41 -6.09
N THR A 57 -7.47 0.29 -5.57
CA THR A 57 -8.62 0.70 -6.39
C THR A 57 -8.26 1.87 -7.29
N ALA A 58 -9.03 2.07 -8.36
CA ALA A 58 -8.86 3.21 -9.25
C ALA A 58 -9.02 4.57 -8.52
N ALA A 59 -9.92 4.65 -7.53
CA ALA A 59 -10.10 5.85 -6.72
C ALA A 59 -8.85 6.18 -5.89
N VAL A 60 -8.24 5.16 -5.25
CA VAL A 60 -7.01 5.33 -4.49
C VAL A 60 -5.84 5.69 -5.41
N SER A 61 -5.73 5.05 -6.57
CA SER A 61 -4.70 5.40 -7.57
C SER A 61 -4.80 6.86 -7.99
N ARG A 62 -6.00 7.34 -8.35
CA ARG A 62 -6.20 8.74 -8.77
C ARG A 62 -5.85 9.73 -7.66
N ALA A 63 -6.24 9.45 -6.42
CA ALA A 63 -5.87 10.29 -5.29
C ALA A 63 -4.34 10.32 -5.07
N MET A 64 -3.65 9.20 -5.27
CA MET A 64 -2.19 9.17 -5.24
C MET A 64 -1.58 9.96 -6.40
N ASP A 65 -2.15 9.87 -7.60
CA ASP A 65 -1.70 10.62 -8.79
C ASP A 65 -1.83 12.15 -8.58
N GLU A 66 -2.90 12.62 -7.93
CA GLU A 66 -3.06 14.04 -7.56
C GLU A 66 -1.93 14.52 -6.64
N VAL A 67 -1.58 13.71 -5.62
CA VAL A 67 -0.45 14.02 -4.72
C VAL A 67 0.88 13.99 -5.47
N LEU A 68 1.08 13.02 -6.36
CA LEU A 68 2.30 12.90 -7.16
C LEU A 68 2.46 14.07 -8.15
N ALA A 69 1.36 14.63 -8.66
CA ALA A 69 1.38 15.76 -9.59
C ALA A 69 1.78 17.09 -8.91
N ALA A 70 1.45 17.27 -7.62
CA ALA A 70 1.79 18.47 -6.87
C ALA A 70 2.23 18.18 -5.41
N PRO A 71 3.37 17.49 -5.19
CA PRO A 71 3.74 17.01 -3.85
C PRO A 71 3.87 18.12 -2.79
N GLU A 72 4.28 19.31 -3.21
CA GLU A 72 4.48 20.48 -2.33
C GLU A 72 3.17 20.95 -1.67
N GLN A 73 2.02 20.64 -2.26
CA GLN A 73 0.70 21.02 -1.73
C GLN A 73 0.16 20.01 -0.71
N TYR A 74 0.58 18.75 -0.80
CA TYR A 74 -0.04 17.63 -0.08
C TYR A 74 0.89 16.94 0.92
N THR A 75 2.17 17.30 0.96
CA THR A 75 3.17 16.59 1.76
C THR A 75 3.87 17.47 2.78
N GLU A 76 4.12 16.89 3.95
CA GLU A 76 4.97 17.48 4.98
C GLU A 76 6.35 16.85 4.95
N ARG A 77 7.39 17.68 5.05
CA ARG A 77 8.77 17.19 5.15
C ARG A 77 9.00 16.55 6.52
N ARG A 78 9.32 15.26 6.51
CA ARG A 78 9.64 14.47 7.72
C ARG A 78 10.85 13.58 7.47
N ALA A 79 11.74 13.48 8.45
CA ALA A 79 12.88 12.59 8.38
C ALA A 79 12.42 11.14 8.53
N VAL A 80 12.76 10.28 7.56
CA VAL A 80 12.44 8.85 7.59
C VAL A 80 13.72 8.03 7.50
N SER A 81 13.80 6.99 8.32
CA SER A 81 14.92 6.05 8.26
C SER A 81 14.81 5.22 6.99
N VAL A 82 15.88 5.17 6.19
CA VAL A 82 15.94 4.38 4.96
C VAL A 82 16.93 3.25 5.14
N ALA A 83 16.46 2.02 4.97
CA ALA A 83 17.31 0.84 5.03
C ALA A 83 18.04 0.62 3.69
N LYS A 84 19.29 0.16 3.78
CA LYS A 84 19.99 -0.50 2.66
C LYS A 84 19.85 -2.00 2.82
N LEU A 85 19.84 -2.73 1.70
CA LEU A 85 19.86 -4.20 1.73
C LEU A 85 21.08 -4.67 2.55
N ALA A 86 20.86 -5.59 3.48
CA ALA A 86 21.96 -6.23 4.19
C ALA A 86 22.77 -7.06 3.18
N ALA A 87 24.09 -6.88 3.17
CA ALA A 87 25.02 -7.64 2.33
C ALA A 87 25.13 -9.09 2.79
#